data_AF-A0A971W3U1-F1
#
_entry.id   AF-A0A971W3U1-F1
#
_cell.length_a   1.000
_cell.length_b   1.000
_cell.length_c   1.000
_cell.angle_alpha   90.00
_cell.angle_beta   90.00
_cell.angle_gamma   90.00
#
_symmetry.space_group_name_H-M   'P 1'
#
loop_
_entity.id
_entity.type
_entity.pdbx_description
1 polymer ?
#
loop_
_entity_poly.entity_id
_entity_poly.type
_entity_poly.pdbx_seq_one_letter_code
_entity_poly.pdbx_strand_id
1 'polypeptide(L)' 'MAKRKIEEVVEELAVPIIKENKCELVDIEYVKEGPNWYLRLYIDKQGGVTVEDCQRVSETLSDVLDEVDPI' A
#
# COMPACT_ATOMS: atom_id res chain seq x y z
N MET A 1 -24.94 -4.61 0.95
CA MET A 1 -23.88 -3.58 1.02
C MET A 1 -22.66 -4.17 0.36
N ALA A 2 -22.20 -3.59 -0.75
CA ALA A 2 -21.03 -4.11 -1.44
C ALA A 2 -19.85 -4.02 -0.46
N LYS A 3 -19.26 -5.18 -0.13
CA LYS A 3 -17.99 -5.24 0.61
C LYS A 3 -16.99 -4.47 -0.27
N ARG A 4 -16.61 -3.24 0.09
CA ARG A 4 -15.51 -2.56 -0.64
C ARG A 4 -14.33 -3.50 -0.57
N LYS A 5 -13.69 -3.76 -1.71
CA LYS A 5 -12.51 -4.61 -1.72
C LYS A 5 -11.45 -3.88 -0.90
N ILE A 6 -10.76 -4.61 -0.03
CA ILE A 6 -9.69 -4.04 0.80
C ILE A 6 -8.64 -3.34 -0.07
N GLU A 7 -8.37 -3.88 -1.26
CA GLU A 7 -7.52 -3.30 -2.29
C GLU A 7 -7.94 -1.87 -2.65
N GLU A 8 -9.23 -1.61 -2.86
CA GLU A 8 -9.75 -0.27 -3.19
C GLU A 8 -9.57 0.73 -2.03
N VAL A 9 -9.80 0.27 -0.79
CA VAL A 9 -9.62 1.11 0.40
C VAL A 9 -8.15 1.44 0.59
N VAL A 10 -7.28 0.43 0.49
CA VAL A 10 -5.82 0.62 0.61
C VAL A 10 -5.31 1.50 -0.53
N GLU A 11 -5.81 1.34 -1.76
CA GLU A 11 -5.41 2.17 -2.91
C GLU A 11 -5.69 3.66 -2.63
N GLU A 12 -6.89 3.99 -2.17
CA GLU A 12 -7.27 5.37 -1.83
C GLU A 12 -6.33 6.00 -0.79
N LEU A 13 -5.86 5.20 0.17
CA LEU A 13 -4.94 5.64 1.23
C LEU A 13 -3.48 5.68 0.75
N ALA A 14 -3.05 4.71 -0.04
CA ALA A 14 -1.65 4.54 -0.47
C ALA A 14 -1.26 5.50 -1.60
N VAL A 15 -2.16 5.79 -2.55
CA VAL A 15 -1.89 6.68 -3.69
C VAL A 15 -1.32 8.05 -3.29
N PRO A 16 -1.89 8.80 -2.32
CA PRO A 16 -1.31 10.08 -1.93
C PRO A 16 0.09 9.93 -1.31
N ILE A 17 0.31 8.92 -0.48
CA ILE A 17 1.60 8.64 0.19
C ILE A 17 2.69 8.30 -0.84
N ILE A 18 2.36 7.43 -1.80
CA ILE A 18 3.27 6.99 -2.86
C ILE A 18 3.65 8.16 -3.76
N LYS A 19 2.67 9.01 -4.13
CA LYS A 19 2.91 10.23 -4.94
C LYS A 19 3.78 11.25 -4.22
N GLU A 20 3.61 11.44 -2.91
CA GLU A 20 4.45 12.33 -2.10
C GLU A 20 5.93 11.88 -2.12
N ASN A 21 6.16 10.56 -2.13
CA ASN A 21 7.49 9.96 -2.27
C ASN A 21 8.02 9.93 -3.72
N LYS A 22 7.35 10.59 -4.67
CA LYS A 22 7.67 10.61 -6.11
C LYS A 22 7.72 9.22 -6.73
N CYS A 23 6.96 8.29 -6.17
CA CYS A 23 6.75 6.96 -6.71
C CYS A 23 5.38 6.88 -7.39
N GLU A 24 5.17 5.82 -8.13
CA GLU A 24 3.92 5.45 -8.78
C GLU A 24 3.47 4.09 -8.25
N LEU A 25 2.18 3.96 -7.96
CA LEU A 25 1.60 2.69 -7.58
C LEU A 25 1.36 1.88 -8.86
N VAL A 26 1.89 0.66 -8.90
CA VAL A 26 1.75 -0.26 -10.03
C VAL A 26 0.59 -1.22 -9.79
N ASP A 27 0.53 -1.83 -8.61
CA ASP A 27 -0.51 -2.80 -8.26
C ASP A 27 -0.63 -2.99 -6.73
N ILE A 28 -1.78 -3.49 -6.27
CA ILE A 28 -2.05 -3.86 -4.87
C ILE A 28 -2.71 -5.23 -4.83
N GLU A 29 -2.15 -6.13 -4.03
CA GLU A 29 -2.72 -7.45 -3.81
C GLU A 29 -3.03 -7.68 -2.32
N TYR A 30 -4.21 -8.21 -2.04
CA TYR A 30 -4.53 -8.77 -0.72
C TYR A 30 -4.72 -10.28 -0.79
N VAL A 31 -3.65 -11.02 -0.49
CA VAL A 31 -3.56 -12.47 -0.70
C VAL A 31 -3.48 -13.23 0.62
N LYS A 32 -4.07 -14.42 0.64
CA LYS A 32 -3.94 -15.35 1.76
C LYS A 32 -2.84 -16.37 1.49
N GLU A 33 -1.81 -16.37 2.33
CA GLU A 33 -0.72 -17.34 2.25
C GLU A 33 -0.64 -18.14 3.55
N GLY A 34 -1.07 -19.41 3.47
CA GLY A 34 -1.19 -20.28 4.63
C GLY A 34 -2.22 -19.75 5.64
N PRO A 35 -1.84 -19.56 6.92
CA PRO A 35 -2.74 -19.02 7.94
C PRO A 35 -2.88 -17.50 7.90
N ASN A 36 -1.99 -16.79 7.19
CA ASN A 36 -1.86 -15.34 7.26
C ASN A 36 -2.40 -14.64 6.01
N TRP A 37 -2.79 -13.38 6.19
CA TRP A 37 -3.12 -12.48 5.10
C TRP A 37 -1.97 -11.49 4.88
N TYR A 38 -1.68 -11.20 3.61
CA TYR A 38 -0.62 -10.30 3.20
C TYR A 38 -1.20 -9.22 2.29
N LEU A 39 -0.86 -7.98 2.61
CA LEU A 39 -1.07 -6.83 1.75
C LEU A 39 0.25 -6.53 1.04
N ARG A 40 0.26 -6.56 -0.29
CA ARG A 40 1.44 -6.27 -1.10
C ARG A 40 1.16 -5.06 -1.97
N LEU A 41 2.08 -4.09 -1.94
CA LEU A 41 2.03 -2.92 -2.78
C LEU A 41 3.25 -2.95 -3.70
N TYR A 42 3.00 -2.78 -4.98
CA TYR A 42 4.04 -2.67 -6.00
C TYR A 42 4.20 -1.21 -6.36
N ILE A 43 5.40 -0.67 -6.18
CA ILE A 43 5.71 0.72 -6.52
C ILE A 43 6.85 0.78 -7.54
N ASP A 44 6.79 1.78 -8.39
CA ASP A 44 7.87 2.14 -9.32
C ASP A 44 8.24 3.62 -9.17
N LYS A 45 9.41 4.01 -9.65
CA LYS A 45 9.90 5.38 -9.60
C LYS A 45 10.82 5.63 -10.77
N GLN A 46 10.65 6.78 -11.42
CA GLN A 46 11.56 7.20 -12.48
C GLN A 46 12.99 7.35 -11.91
N GLY A 47 13.91 6.51 -12.38
CA GLY A 47 15.29 6.44 -11.86
C GLY A 47 15.56 5.29 -10.89
N GLY A 48 14.55 4.46 -10.60
CA GLY A 48 14.63 3.30 -9.72
C GLY A 48 14.12 3.59 -8.32
N VAL A 49 13.47 2.58 -7.73
CA VAL A 49 13.03 2.58 -6.33
C VAL A 49 14.18 2.13 -5.44
N THR A 50 14.46 2.87 -4.37
CA THR A 50 15.44 2.45 -3.35
C THR A 50 14.75 1.77 -2.16
N VAL A 51 15.52 1.09 -1.31
CA VAL A 51 14.98 0.48 -0.09
C VAL A 51 14.40 1.54 0.85
N GLU A 52 15.02 2.73 0.90
CA GLU A 52 14.53 3.85 1.69
C GLU A 52 13.18 4.39 1.21
N ASP A 53 12.94 4.39 -0.11
CA ASP A 53 11.62 4.76 -0.67
C ASP A 53 10.55 3.76 -0.21
N CYS A 54 10.83 2.46 -0.29
CA CYS A 54 9.94 1.41 0.20
C CYS A 54 9.67 1.54 1.71
N GLN A 55 10.71 1.80 2.51
CA GLN A 55 10.58 1.94 3.95
C GLN A 55 9.67 3.12 4.31
N ARG A 56 9.88 4.29 3.69
CA ARG A 56 9.04 5.48 3.95
C ARG A 56 7.58 5.24 3.62
N VAL A 57 7.31 4.69 2.43
CA VAL A 57 5.95 4.35 2.02
C VAL A 57 5.33 3.34 2.98
N SER A 58 6.08 2.31 3.38
CA SER A 58 5.59 1.27 4.29
C SER A 58 5.27 1.81 5.68
N GLU A 59 6.13 2.65 6.26
CA GLU A 59 5.91 3.24 7.59
C GLU A 59 4.69 4.17 7.58
N THR A 60 4.63 5.11 6.64
CA THR A 60 3.50 6.05 6.55
C THR A 60 2.18 5.35 6.26
N LEU A 61 2.19 4.33 5.39
CA LEU A 61 0.98 3.56 5.12
C LEU A 61 0.54 2.73 6.33
N SER A 62 1.48 2.15 7.08
CA SER A 62 1.16 1.39 8.31
C SER A 62 0.44 2.27 9.33
N ASP A 63 0.94 3.48 9.59
CA ASP A 63 0.32 4.41 10.54
C ASP A 63 -1.13 4.75 10.13
N VAL A 64 -1.36 5.01 8.83
CA VAL A 64 -2.69 5.32 8.30
C VAL A 64 -3.63 4.11 8.36
N LEU A 65 -3.12 2.90 8.08
CA LEU A 65 -3.91 1.68 8.16
C LEU A 65 -4.32 1.37 9.61
N ASP A 66 -3.43 1.59 10.58
CA ASP A 66 -3.73 1.40 12.00
C ASP A 66 -4.81 2.39 12.50
N GLU A 67 -4.84 3.62 11.97
CA GLU A 67 -5.89 4.60 12.31
C GLU A 67 -7.25 4.28 11.69
N VAL A 68 -7.26 3.78 10.45
CA VAL A 68 -8.50 3.50 9.69
C VAL A 68 -9.08 2.11 10.01
N ASP A 69 -8.25 1.20 10.51
CA ASP A 69 -8.56 -0.20 10.82
C ASP A 69 -9.44 -0.91 9.75
N PRO A 70 -8.99 -0.95 8.47
CA PRO A 70 -9.83 -1.46 7.39
C PRO A 70 -9.88 -3.00 7.28
N ILE A 71 -9.14 -3.74 8.12
CA ILE A 71 -8.91 -5.20 8.00
C ILE A 71 -9.36 -5.95 9.25
#